data_AF-A0A399ZWE1-F1
#
_entry.id   AF-A0A399ZWE1-F1
#
_cell.length_a   1.000
_cell.length_b   1.000
_cell.length_c   1.000
_cell.angle_alpha   90.00
_cell.angle_beta   90.00
_cell.angle_gamma   90.00
#
_symmetry.space_group_name_H-M   'P 1'
#
loop_
_entity.id
_entity.type
_entity.pdbx_description
1 polymer ?
#
loop_
_entity_poly.entity_id
_entity_poly.type
_entity_poly.pdbx_seq_one_letter_code
_entity_poly.pdbx_strand_id
1 'polypeptide(L)'
;MEKNLSPRYHFLVSRITILFVLSFVFLWLHIIDDAVITNEPAWYGISTFDFLLACALVYAIVPPFGLWLARRGSAVGLIIVLLYALQALYGGGINHVRHIFGDFRGSQILPLLLGNFGVNVTDIRGHGFFTVLMGMAGLGITPPHEHILASTVIAFINIALNLTLVVFCALALYVWFQNRRPAPTAPPEQSVAG
;
A
#
# COMPACT_ATOMS: atom_id res chain seq x y z
N MET A 1 -18.91 -18.06 11.84
CA MET A 1 -19.79 -18.49 10.74
C MET A 1 -18.97 -18.50 9.47
N GLU A 2 -18.29 -19.62 9.18
CA GLU A 2 -17.57 -19.81 7.92
C GLU A 2 -18.61 -20.00 6.81
N LYS A 3 -19.00 -18.90 6.16
CA LYS A 3 -19.64 -19.00 4.85
C LYS A 3 -18.58 -19.57 3.91
N ASN A 4 -18.82 -20.74 3.32
CA ASN A 4 -17.98 -21.30 2.26
C ASN A 4 -17.70 -20.21 1.22
N LEU A 5 -16.46 -19.69 1.21
CA LEU A 5 -16.04 -18.65 0.27
C LEU A 5 -16.04 -19.24 -1.14
N SER A 6 -16.41 -18.44 -2.14
CA SER A 6 -16.50 -18.96 -3.51
C SER A 6 -15.12 -19.38 -4.04
N PRO A 7 -15.04 -20.40 -4.93
CA PRO A 7 -13.77 -20.80 -5.55
C PRO A 7 -13.04 -19.64 -6.25
N ARG A 8 -13.79 -18.70 -6.82
CA ARG A 8 -13.26 -17.46 -7.42
C ARG A 8 -12.54 -16.59 -6.39
N TYR A 9 -13.09 -16.45 -5.19
CA TYR A 9 -12.45 -15.71 -4.10
C TYR A 9 -11.13 -16.38 -3.69
N HIS A 10 -11.13 -17.70 -3.51
CA HIS A 10 -9.90 -18.45 -3.17
C HIS A 10 -8.81 -18.31 -4.22
N PHE A 11 -9.17 -18.36 -5.51
CA PHE A 11 -8.24 -18.12 -6.60
C PHE A 11 -7.61 -16.72 -6.53
N LEU A 12 -8.45 -15.68 -6.37
CA LEU A 12 -7.97 -14.29 -6.30
C LEU A 12 -7.05 -14.08 -5.09
N VAL A 13 -7.43 -14.56 -3.90
CA VAL A 13 -6.60 -14.41 -2.69
C VAL A 13 -5.29 -15.19 -2.78
N SER A 14 -5.26 -16.34 -3.46
CA SER A 14 -4.02 -17.06 -3.75
C SER A 14 -3.06 -16.22 -4.61
N ARG A 15 -3.58 -15.56 -5.66
CA ARG A 15 -2.78 -14.64 -6.49
C ARG A 15 -2.34 -13.39 -5.72
N ILE A 16 -3.21 -12.82 -4.90
CA ILE A 16 -2.86 -11.73 -3.98
C ILE A 16 -1.72 -12.15 -3.05
N THR A 17 -1.73 -13.38 -2.52
CA THR A 17 -0.67 -13.88 -1.64
C THR A 17 0.68 -13.91 -2.35
N ILE A 18 0.74 -14.43 -3.58
CA ILE A 18 1.98 -14.49 -4.36
C ILE A 18 2.47 -13.09 -4.69
N LEU A 19 1.60 -12.24 -5.22
CA LEU A 19 1.92 -10.86 -5.59
C LEU A 19 2.35 -10.03 -4.38
N PHE A 20 1.72 -10.24 -3.21
CA PHE A 20 2.09 -9.61 -1.97
C PHE A 20 3.51 -9.99 -1.55
N VAL A 21 3.85 -11.29 -1.55
CA VAL A 21 5.20 -11.74 -1.17
C VAL A 21 6.26 -11.15 -2.10
N LEU A 22 6.02 -11.14 -3.42
CA LEU A 22 6.93 -10.54 -4.37
C LEU A 22 7.05 -9.02 -4.13
N SER A 23 5.93 -8.31 -4.02
CA SER A 23 5.89 -6.87 -3.72
C SER A 23 6.65 -6.55 -2.43
N PHE A 24 6.46 -7.34 -1.38
CA PHE A 24 7.12 -7.16 -0.09
C PHE A 24 8.64 -7.27 -0.23
N VAL A 25 9.15 -8.27 -0.95
CA VAL A 25 10.59 -8.42 -1.17
C VAL A 25 11.17 -7.21 -1.91
N PHE A 26 10.54 -6.78 -3.02
CA PHE A 26 11.04 -5.64 -3.79
C PHE A 26 10.88 -4.30 -3.07
N LEU A 27 9.86 -4.14 -2.22
CA LEU A 27 9.74 -2.99 -1.33
C LEU A 27 10.89 -2.96 -0.31
N TRP A 28 11.25 -4.09 0.29
CA TRP A 28 12.38 -4.13 1.22
C TRP A 28 13.73 -3.88 0.57
N LEU A 29 13.94 -4.38 -0.65
CA LEU A 29 15.13 -4.03 -1.43
C LEU A 29 15.22 -2.53 -1.69
N HIS A 30 14.09 -1.89 -2.00
CA HIS A 30 14.00 -0.44 -2.17
C HIS A 30 14.31 0.31 -0.87
N ILE A 31 13.69 -0.08 0.25
CA ILE A 31 13.95 0.53 1.57
C ILE A 31 15.42 0.42 1.97
N ILE A 32 16.08 -0.71 1.65
CA ILE A 32 17.52 -0.89 1.93
C ILE A 32 18.35 0.06 1.06
N ASP A 33 18.00 0.23 -0.21
CA ASP A 33 18.66 1.20 -1.09
C ASP A 33 18.52 2.63 -0.56
N ASP A 34 17.30 3.03 -0.18
CA ASP A 34 17.02 4.34 0.42
C ASP A 34 17.86 4.56 1.71
N ALA A 35 17.95 3.50 2.53
CA ALA A 35 18.63 3.55 3.81
C ALA A 35 20.16 3.61 3.71
N VAL A 36 20.75 2.94 2.71
CA VAL A 36 22.21 2.69 2.63
C VAL A 36 22.88 3.47 1.51
N ILE A 37 22.22 3.62 0.37
CA ILE A 37 22.78 4.27 -0.82
C ILE A 37 22.37 5.74 -0.85
N THR A 38 21.08 6.00 -0.75
CA THR A 38 20.53 7.37 -0.76
C THR A 38 20.72 8.10 0.57
N ASN A 39 21.00 7.35 1.64
CA ASN A 39 21.21 7.85 3.00
C ASN A 39 20.02 8.69 3.51
N GLU A 40 18.81 8.26 3.15
CA GLU A 40 17.55 8.87 3.60
C GLU A 40 17.42 9.03 5.14
N PRO A 41 17.91 8.11 5.99
CA PRO A 41 17.84 8.26 7.45
C PRO A 41 18.44 9.59 7.96
N ALA A 42 19.48 10.09 7.29
CA ALA A 42 20.12 11.35 7.64
C ALA A 42 19.17 12.55 7.46
N TRP A 43 18.19 12.49 6.55
CA TRP A 43 17.22 13.56 6.32
C TRP A 43 16.24 13.70 7.49
N TYR A 44 15.98 12.61 8.18
CA TYR A 44 15.13 12.56 9.37
C TYR A 44 15.91 12.73 10.68
N GLY A 45 17.24 12.81 10.61
CA GLY A 45 18.11 12.94 11.78
C GLY A 45 18.16 11.68 12.64
N ILE A 46 18.03 10.49 12.03
CA ILE A 46 18.03 9.21 12.74
C ILE A 46 19.08 8.25 12.17
N SER A 47 19.37 7.18 12.93
CA SER A 47 20.24 6.12 12.44
C SER A 47 19.56 5.26 11.37
N THR A 48 20.35 4.62 10.52
CA THR A 48 19.89 3.60 9.57
C THR A 48 19.07 2.50 10.27
N PHE A 49 19.49 2.09 11.47
CA PHE A 49 18.77 1.09 12.25
C PHE A 49 17.37 1.57 12.64
N ASP A 50 17.25 2.79 13.15
CA ASP A 50 15.95 3.37 13.57
C ASP A 50 15.02 3.52 12.36
N PHE A 51 15.55 3.90 11.21
CA PHE A 51 14.81 3.97 9.96
C PHE A 51 14.27 2.60 9.54
N LEU A 52 15.13 1.57 9.49
CA LEU A 52 14.72 0.21 9.14
C LEU A 52 13.72 -0.36 10.15
N LEU A 53 13.87 -0.04 11.43
CA LEU A 53 12.91 -0.43 12.46
C LEU A 53 11.55 0.24 12.25
N ALA A 54 11.51 1.53 11.92
CA ALA A 54 10.28 2.24 11.58
C ALA A 54 9.59 1.59 10.37
N CYS A 55 10.35 1.30 9.31
CA CYS A 55 9.86 0.56 8.14
C CYS A 55 9.31 -0.82 8.52
N ALA A 56 9.99 -1.55 9.39
CA ALA A 56 9.58 -2.88 9.85
C ALA A 56 8.24 -2.83 10.59
N LEU A 57 8.08 -1.88 11.51
CA LEU A 57 6.85 -1.73 12.28
C LEU A 57 5.64 -1.46 11.39
N VAL A 58 5.82 -0.67 10.34
CA VAL A 58 4.74 -0.34 9.38
C VAL A 58 4.49 -1.50 8.42
N TYR A 59 5.51 -2.01 7.74
CA TYR A 59 5.33 -2.94 6.62
C TYR A 59 5.40 -4.42 6.99
N ALA A 60 6.14 -4.81 8.02
CA ALA A 60 6.30 -6.22 8.40
C ALA A 60 5.19 -6.75 9.32
N ILE A 61 4.32 -5.86 9.83
CA ILE A 61 3.26 -6.24 10.76
C ILE A 61 1.88 -6.07 10.13
N VAL A 62 1.52 -4.83 9.75
CA VAL A 62 0.15 -4.50 9.34
C VAL A 62 -0.25 -5.17 8.01
N PRO A 63 0.54 -5.09 6.92
CA PRO A 63 0.20 -5.75 5.66
C PRO A 63 0.14 -7.28 5.74
N PRO A 64 1.09 -8.00 6.39
CA PRO A 64 0.98 -9.45 6.57
C PRO A 64 -0.25 -9.87 7.39
N PHE A 65 -0.61 -9.10 8.42
CA PHE A 65 -1.84 -9.32 9.16
C PHE A 65 -3.09 -9.12 8.28
N GLY A 66 -3.09 -8.08 7.44
CA GLY A 66 -4.12 -7.86 6.42
C GLY A 66 -4.27 -9.05 5.48
N LEU A 67 -3.16 -9.60 4.98
CA LEU A 67 -3.18 -10.78 4.11
C LEU A 67 -3.75 -12.02 4.83
N TRP A 68 -3.35 -12.24 6.08
CA TRP A 68 -3.88 -13.32 6.90
C TRP A 68 -5.39 -13.21 7.09
N LEU A 69 -5.90 -12.00 7.37
CA LEU A 69 -7.33 -11.72 7.43
C LEU A 69 -8.04 -11.95 6.08
N ALA A 70 -7.45 -11.51 4.98
CA ALA A 70 -8.01 -11.69 3.64
C ALA A 70 -8.17 -13.18 3.28
N ARG A 71 -7.18 -14.01 3.64
CA ARG A 71 -7.23 -15.47 3.49
C ARG A 71 -8.35 -16.14 4.28
N ARG A 72 -8.84 -15.49 5.34
CA ARG A 72 -10.00 -15.91 6.15
C ARG A 72 -11.32 -15.30 5.69
N GLY A 73 -11.34 -14.64 4.53
CA GLY A 73 -12.57 -14.06 3.97
C GLY A 73 -12.97 -12.72 4.58
N SER A 74 -12.04 -11.97 5.19
CA SER A 74 -12.30 -10.63 5.72
C SER A 74 -12.07 -9.55 4.66
N ALA A 75 -13.07 -8.70 4.42
CA ALA A 75 -12.91 -7.50 3.58
C ALA A 75 -11.92 -6.50 4.19
N VAL A 76 -11.86 -6.39 5.52
CA VAL A 76 -10.88 -5.53 6.21
C VAL A 76 -9.46 -5.95 5.87
N GLY A 77 -9.20 -7.26 5.80
CA GLY A 77 -7.91 -7.78 5.35
C GLY A 77 -7.55 -7.34 3.93
N LEU A 78 -8.51 -7.43 3.01
CA LEU A 78 -8.32 -6.97 1.62
C LEU A 78 -8.09 -5.46 1.53
N ILE A 79 -8.78 -4.65 2.35
CA ILE A 79 -8.57 -3.20 2.42
C ILE A 79 -7.17 -2.88 2.92
N ILE A 80 -6.67 -3.57 3.95
CA ILE A 80 -5.31 -3.37 4.46
C ILE A 80 -4.28 -3.69 3.36
N VAL A 81 -4.42 -4.81 2.66
CA VAL A 81 -3.50 -5.17 1.55
C VAL A 81 -3.61 -4.18 0.39
N LEU A 82 -4.80 -3.67 0.10
CA LEU A 82 -5.02 -2.65 -0.93
C LEU A 82 -4.33 -1.32 -0.54
N LEU A 83 -4.46 -0.86 0.70
CA LEU A 83 -3.80 0.35 1.19
C LEU A 83 -2.28 0.20 1.15
N TYR A 84 -1.75 -0.97 1.55
CA TYR A 84 -0.35 -1.32 1.38
C TYR A 84 0.08 -1.22 -0.10
N ALA A 85 -0.66 -1.84 -1.02
CA ALA A 85 -0.33 -1.83 -2.43
C ALA A 85 -0.33 -0.42 -3.02
N LEU A 86 -1.30 0.41 -2.64
CA LEU A 86 -1.37 1.82 -3.05
C LEU A 86 -0.19 2.63 -2.51
N GLN A 87 0.17 2.43 -1.24
CA GLN A 87 1.31 3.10 -0.63
C GLN A 87 2.62 2.67 -1.30
N ALA A 88 2.85 1.38 -1.52
CA ALA A 88 4.06 0.87 -2.16
C ALA A 88 4.15 1.26 -3.64
N LEU A 89 3.01 1.32 -4.35
CA LEU A 89 2.92 1.84 -5.72
C LEU A 89 3.31 3.33 -5.77
N TYR A 90 2.79 4.12 -4.84
CA TYR A 90 3.04 5.55 -4.80
C TYR A 90 4.46 5.85 -4.31
N GLY A 91 4.82 5.44 -3.09
CA GLY A 91 6.10 5.75 -2.45
C GLY A 91 7.28 5.13 -3.19
N GLY A 92 7.38 3.80 -3.19
CA GLY A 92 8.53 3.10 -3.78
C GLY A 92 8.51 2.98 -5.31
N GLY A 93 7.52 3.56 -5.98
CA GLY A 93 7.32 3.47 -7.42
C GLY A 93 7.19 4.83 -8.07
N ILE A 94 5.98 5.40 -8.06
CA ILE A 94 5.66 6.65 -8.76
C ILE A 94 6.48 7.82 -8.22
N ASN A 95 6.66 7.92 -6.90
CA ASN A 95 7.41 9.00 -6.29
C ASN A 95 8.90 8.92 -6.65
N HIS A 96 9.46 7.71 -6.69
CA HIS A 96 10.81 7.48 -7.21
C HIS A 96 10.95 7.92 -8.68
N VAL A 97 9.98 7.58 -9.54
CA VAL A 97 9.98 8.07 -10.94
C VAL A 97 9.92 9.59 -11.01
N ARG A 98 9.14 10.26 -10.14
CA ARG A 98 9.12 11.73 -10.08
C ARG A 98 10.47 12.31 -9.69
N HIS A 99 11.17 11.69 -8.75
CA HIS A 99 12.52 12.12 -8.34
C HIS A 99 13.50 12.04 -9.51
N ILE A 100 13.40 11.04 -10.39
CA ILE A 100 14.21 10.94 -11.62
C ILE A 100 14.00 12.17 -12.53
N PHE A 101 12.79 12.73 -12.56
CA PHE A 101 12.47 13.93 -13.33
C PHE A 101 12.71 15.25 -12.54
N GLY A 102 13.32 15.18 -11.36
CA GLY A 102 13.69 16.34 -10.55
C GLY A 102 12.57 16.91 -9.67
N ASP A 103 11.44 16.20 -9.49
CA ASP A 103 10.37 16.62 -8.57
C ASP A 103 10.42 15.83 -7.26
N PHE A 104 10.98 16.43 -6.21
CA PHE A 104 11.23 15.82 -4.89
C PHE A 104 10.14 16.08 -3.84
N ARG A 105 8.96 16.55 -4.27
CA ARG A 105 7.85 16.77 -3.32
C ARG A 105 7.15 15.45 -3.01
N GLY A 106 6.72 15.26 -1.76
CA GLY A 106 5.87 14.13 -1.36
C GLY A 106 4.48 14.13 -2.01
N SER A 107 3.55 13.35 -1.46
CA SER A 107 2.12 13.41 -1.83
C SER A 107 1.63 14.85 -1.75
N GLN A 108 1.05 15.35 -2.83
CA GLN A 108 0.44 16.68 -2.83
C GLN A 108 -1.00 16.65 -2.31
N ILE A 109 -1.60 15.46 -2.23
CA ILE A 109 -3.00 15.28 -1.83
C ILE A 109 -3.14 15.39 -0.31
N LEU A 110 -2.28 14.72 0.45
CA LEU A 110 -2.39 14.70 1.91
C LEU A 110 -2.12 16.08 2.55
N PRO A 111 -1.08 16.83 2.15
CA PRO A 111 -0.89 18.22 2.60
C PRO A 111 -2.05 19.15 2.21
N LEU A 112 -2.64 18.97 1.01
CA LEU A 112 -3.81 19.75 0.59
C LEU A 112 -5.02 19.49 1.52
N LEU A 113 -5.29 18.23 1.84
CA LEU A 113 -6.37 17.87 2.77
C LEU A 113 -6.11 18.43 4.16
N LEU A 114 -4.90 18.29 4.69
CA LEU A 114 -4.51 18.85 5.99
C LEU A 114 -4.62 20.38 6.01
N GLY A 115 -4.21 21.05 4.94
CA GLY A 115 -4.35 22.49 4.77
C GLY A 115 -5.80 22.96 4.80
N ASN A 116 -6.73 22.20 4.22
CA ASN A 116 -8.17 22.48 4.32
C ASN A 116 -8.72 22.39 5.76
N PHE A 117 -8.03 21.68 6.64
CA PHE A 117 -8.34 21.61 8.08
C PHE A 117 -7.46 22.56 8.93
N GLY A 118 -6.69 23.46 8.29
CA GLY A 118 -5.82 24.42 8.97
C GLY A 118 -4.49 23.86 9.45
N VAL A 119 -4.10 22.65 9.03
CA VAL A 119 -2.82 22.03 9.38
C VAL A 119 -1.80 22.25 8.27
N ASN A 120 -0.84 23.15 8.49
CA ASN A 120 0.24 23.44 7.54
C ASN A 120 1.48 22.63 7.89
N VAL A 121 1.85 21.68 7.03
CA VAL A 121 3.08 20.87 7.16
C VAL A 121 4.13 21.45 6.21
N THR A 122 5.05 22.25 6.73
CA THR A 122 6.02 23.01 5.92
C THR A 122 7.42 22.39 5.88
N ASP A 123 7.86 21.72 6.94
CA ASP A 123 9.07 20.89 6.93
C ASP A 123 8.94 19.75 7.95
N ILE A 124 9.35 18.54 7.56
CA ILE A 124 9.37 17.36 8.42
C ILE A 124 10.80 16.85 8.62
N ARG A 125 11.84 17.58 8.22
CA ARG A 125 13.23 17.12 8.37
C ARG A 125 13.70 17.20 9.81
N GLY A 126 14.56 16.25 10.21
CA GLY A 126 15.31 16.31 11.46
C GLY A 126 14.53 16.13 12.78
N HIS A 127 13.27 15.68 12.77
CA HIS A 127 12.50 15.44 14.00
C HIS A 127 12.26 13.96 14.33
N GLY A 128 13.17 13.08 13.90
CA GLY A 128 13.25 11.72 14.42
C GLY A 128 12.20 10.76 13.86
N PHE A 129 11.86 9.73 14.63
CA PHE A 129 10.96 8.65 14.21
C PHE A 129 9.61 9.11 13.64
N PHE A 130 8.96 10.10 14.26
CA PHE A 130 7.66 10.60 13.79
C PHE A 130 7.75 11.21 12.39
N THR A 131 8.89 11.80 12.04
CA THR A 131 9.09 12.36 10.70
C THR A 131 9.24 11.32 9.61
N VAL A 132 9.77 10.13 9.95
CA VAL A 132 9.76 8.99 9.03
C VAL A 132 8.32 8.60 8.71
N LEU A 133 7.45 8.49 9.72
CA LEU A 133 6.05 8.14 9.51
C LEU A 133 5.31 9.21 8.68
N MET A 134 5.60 10.49 8.91
CA MET A 134 5.06 11.58 8.11
C MET A 134 5.56 11.55 6.66
N GLY A 135 6.86 11.29 6.45
CA GLY A 135 7.47 11.12 5.13
C GLY A 135 6.87 9.93 4.37
N MET A 136 6.68 8.80 5.05
CA MET A 136 6.02 7.61 4.51
C MET A 136 4.56 7.85 4.13
N ALA A 137 3.86 8.72 4.87
CA ALA A 137 2.53 9.20 4.53
C ALA A 137 2.52 10.18 3.34
N GLY A 138 3.70 10.55 2.83
CA GLY A 138 3.89 11.47 1.71
C GLY A 138 3.84 12.93 2.12
N LEU A 139 4.10 13.29 3.37
CA LEU A 139 4.19 14.67 3.81
C LEU A 139 5.58 15.25 3.53
N GLY A 140 5.65 16.55 3.24
CA GLY A 140 6.91 17.28 3.11
C GLY A 140 7.61 17.18 1.75
N ILE A 141 8.86 17.63 1.73
CA ILE A 141 9.75 17.67 0.56
C ILE A 141 11.07 17.01 0.96
N THR A 142 11.54 16.05 0.17
CA THR A 142 12.83 15.40 0.40
C THR A 142 13.95 16.21 -0.26
N PRO A 143 15.19 16.17 0.28
CA PRO A 143 16.34 16.76 -0.39
C PRO A 143 16.55 16.12 -1.78
N PRO A 144 17.08 16.86 -2.77
CA PRO A 144 17.51 16.27 -4.02
C PRO A 144 18.51 15.15 -3.79
N HIS A 145 18.31 14.02 -4.47
CA HIS A 145 19.17 12.84 -4.36
C HIS A 145 19.15 12.04 -5.67
N GLU A 146 20.13 11.16 -5.80
CA GLU A 146 20.28 10.28 -6.95
C GLU A 146 19.95 8.84 -6.56
N HIS A 147 19.42 8.11 -7.52
CA HIS A 147 19.19 6.68 -7.42
C HIS A 147 20.05 5.95 -8.45
N ILE A 148 20.64 4.84 -8.04
CA ILE A 148 21.39 3.97 -8.95
C ILE A 148 20.44 3.23 -9.88
N LEU A 149 20.93 2.79 -11.05
CA LEU A 149 20.12 2.08 -12.06
C LEU A 149 19.35 0.88 -11.48
N ALA A 150 19.97 0.14 -10.55
CA ALA A 150 19.32 -1.00 -9.89
C ALA A 150 18.07 -0.57 -9.10
N SER A 151 18.14 0.55 -8.40
CA SER A 151 17.02 1.13 -7.64
C SER A 151 15.89 1.57 -8.58
N THR A 152 16.24 2.20 -9.70
CA THR A 152 15.27 2.55 -10.75
C THR A 152 14.53 1.33 -11.30
N VAL A 153 15.25 0.24 -11.58
CA VAL A 153 14.64 -1.02 -12.03
C VAL A 153 13.69 -1.59 -10.97
N ILE A 154 14.12 -1.58 -9.70
CA ILE A 154 13.28 -2.01 -8.57
C ILE A 154 12.01 -1.16 -8.47
N ALA A 155 12.09 0.15 -8.67
CA ALA A 155 10.94 1.05 -8.65
C ALA A 155 9.91 0.68 -9.74
N PHE A 156 10.35 0.40 -10.98
CA PHE A 156 9.43 -0.05 -12.03
C PHE A 156 8.82 -1.44 -11.75
N ILE A 157 9.59 -2.36 -11.15
CA ILE A 157 9.06 -3.65 -10.71
C ILE A 157 8.00 -3.44 -9.62
N ASN A 158 8.26 -2.56 -8.64
CA ASN A 158 7.30 -2.20 -7.60
C ASN A 158 6.03 -1.60 -8.20
N ILE A 159 6.13 -0.74 -9.23
CA ILE A 159 4.96 -0.22 -9.94
C ILE A 159 4.13 -1.36 -10.54
N ALA A 160 4.76 -2.25 -11.32
CA ALA A 160 4.06 -3.33 -12.00
C ALA A 160 3.40 -4.32 -11.03
N LEU A 161 4.13 -4.74 -9.99
CA LEU A 161 3.62 -5.66 -8.96
C LEU A 161 2.46 -5.04 -8.18
N ASN A 162 2.61 -3.80 -7.72
CA ASN A 162 1.61 -3.17 -6.86
C ASN A 162 0.37 -2.72 -7.65
N LEU A 163 0.51 -2.28 -8.90
CA LEU A 163 -0.63 -2.02 -9.77
C LEU A 163 -1.45 -3.30 -10.00
N THR A 164 -0.77 -4.42 -10.27
CA THR A 164 -1.43 -5.72 -10.41
C THR A 164 -2.11 -6.14 -9.10
N LEU A 165 -1.44 -5.96 -7.96
CA LEU A 165 -1.98 -6.26 -6.64
C LEU A 165 -3.24 -5.44 -6.32
N VAL A 166 -3.26 -4.15 -6.68
CA VAL A 166 -4.44 -3.27 -6.57
C VAL A 166 -5.62 -3.84 -7.36
N VAL A 167 -5.40 -4.24 -8.63
CA VAL A 167 -6.45 -4.82 -9.48
C VAL A 167 -7.00 -6.11 -8.85
N PHE A 168 -6.14 -7.01 -8.40
CA PHE A 168 -6.57 -8.26 -7.77
C PHE A 168 -7.33 -8.02 -6.46
N CYS A 169 -6.90 -7.06 -5.64
CA CYS A 169 -7.60 -6.69 -4.41
C CYS A 169 -9.00 -6.12 -4.71
N ALA A 170 -9.11 -5.24 -5.72
CA ALA A 170 -10.40 -4.69 -6.15
C ALA A 170 -11.35 -5.78 -6.66
N LEU A 171 -10.85 -6.72 -7.47
CA LEU A 171 -11.63 -7.87 -7.94
C LEU A 171 -12.06 -8.79 -6.78
N ALA A 172 -11.16 -9.04 -5.82
CA ALA A 172 -11.47 -9.87 -4.66
C ALA A 172 -12.53 -9.22 -3.76
N LEU A 173 -12.45 -7.90 -3.54
CA LEU A 173 -13.47 -7.13 -2.83
C LEU A 173 -14.81 -7.19 -3.56
N TYR A 174 -14.81 -7.00 -4.88
CA TYR A 174 -16.01 -7.11 -5.69
C TYR A 174 -16.68 -8.48 -5.56
N VAL A 175 -15.92 -9.57 -5.71
CA VAL A 175 -16.42 -10.95 -5.52
C VAL A 175 -16.91 -11.18 -4.10
N TRP A 176 -16.20 -10.64 -3.10
CA TRP A 176 -16.59 -10.72 -1.70
C TRP A 176 -17.96 -10.07 -1.44
N PHE A 177 -18.23 -8.92 -2.07
CA PHE A 177 -19.52 -8.24 -2.01
C PHE A 177 -20.61 -9.03 -2.75
N GLN A 178 -20.33 -9.55 -3.95
CA GLN A 178 -21.28 -10.36 -4.71
C GLN A 178 -21.76 -11.58 -3.92
N ASN A 179 -20.85 -12.30 -3.26
CA ASN A 179 -21.18 -13.47 -2.43
C ASN A 179 -22.08 -13.14 -1.22
N ARG A 180 -22.29 -11.86 -0.90
CA ARG A 180 -23.13 -11.39 0.22
C ARG A 180 -24.39 -10.66 -0.23
N ARG A 181 -24.61 -10.45 -1.53
CA ARG A 181 -25.87 -9.90 -2.00
C ARG A 181 -27.01 -10.89 -1.71
N PRO A 182 -28.13 -10.44 -1.13
CA PRO A 182 -29.31 -11.29 -1.02
C PRO A 182 -29.75 -11.75 -2.41
N ALA A 183 -30.21 -13.00 -2.51
CA ALA A 183 -30.86 -13.45 -3.73
C ALA A 183 -32.06 -12.54 -4.03
N PRO A 184 -32.40 -12.28 -5.31
CA PRO A 184 -33.63 -11.61 -5.65
C PRO A 184 -34.79 -12.32 -4.95
N THR A 185 -35.60 -11.60 -4.18
CA THR A 185 -36.84 -12.14 -3.65
C THR A 185 -37.66 -12.61 -4.83
N ALA A 186 -37.97 -13.92 -4.87
CA ALA A 186 -38.83 -14.48 -5.90
C ALA A 186 -40.13 -13.66 -5.95
N PRO A 187 -40.65 -13.34 -7.15
CA PRO A 187 -41.96 -12.70 -7.26
C PRO A 187 -42.98 -13.56 -6.51
N PRO A 188 -43.92 -12.96 -5.76
CA PRO A 188 -44.94 -13.72 -5.06
C PRO A 188 -45.66 -14.60 -6.09
N GLU A 189 -45.70 -15.91 -5.84
CA GLU A 189 -46.51 -16.84 -6.62
C GLU A 189 -47.91 -16.24 -6.71
N GLN A 190 -48.32 -15.86 -7.93
CA GLN A 190 -49.71 -15.59 -8.20
C GLN A 190 -50.43 -16.91 -7.96
N SER A 191 -51.05 -17.03 -6.79
CA SER A 191 -52.00 -18.09 -6.50
C SER A 191 -53.04 -18.03 -7.60
N VAL A 192 -53.00 -19.00 -8.50
CA VAL A 192 -54.07 -19.29 -9.45
C VAL A 192 -55.25 -19.75 -8.58
N ALA A 193 -56.06 -18.80 -8.13
CA ALA A 193 -57.37 -19.07 -7.59
C ALA A 193 -58.28 -19.33 -8.79
N GLY A 194 -58.72 -20.58 -8.90
CA GLY A 194 -59.72 -21.03 -9.88
C GLY A 194 -61.14 -20.60 -9.54
#